data_AF-A0ABD2X4W5-F1
#
_entry.id   AF-A0ABD2X4W5-F1
#
_cell.length_a   1.000
_cell.length_b   1.000
_cell.length_c   1.000
_cell.angle_alpha   90.00
_cell.angle_beta   90.00
_cell.angle_gamma   90.00
#
_symmetry.space_group_name_H-M   'P 1'
#
loop_
_entity.id
_entity.type
_entity.pdbx_description
1 polymer ?
#
loop_
_entity_poly.entity_id
_entity_poly.type
_entity_poly.pdbx_seq_one_letter_code
_entity_poly.pdbx_strand_id
1 'polypeptide(L)'
;MLPYLKKMERFNAPLVTNIDLNLHGFEGPVDIVNYDFSSILMKTFVEAGMELGLTPVDLNGRSPNGFSYMQTNHRNGKRLTSNSAYLNPVKDRKNLFVTLHSRVNKVLIDPNTKTAYGVEFEKSSSLFSAKTITALATKEVILSAGPLGSPKILMLSGIGPAEHLQELNVNLIQNAPVGKNLMDHAGYISMRYKVDQDIGFGLQEIFN
;
A
#
# COMPACT_ATOMS: atom_id res chain seq x y z
N MET A 1 -12.34 -12.06 2.35
CA MET A 1 -11.14 -11.44 1.72
C MET A 1 -10.38 -12.39 0.79
N LEU A 2 -10.20 -13.66 1.13
CA LEU A 2 -9.38 -14.62 0.36
C LEU A 2 -9.55 -14.60 -1.18
N PRO A 3 -10.77 -14.58 -1.76
CA PRO A 3 -10.91 -14.51 -3.22
C PRO A 3 -10.26 -13.28 -3.86
N TYR A 4 -10.23 -12.15 -3.17
CA TYR A 4 -9.60 -10.92 -3.66
C TYR A 4 -8.08 -10.96 -3.54
N LEU A 5 -7.54 -11.58 -2.49
CA LEU A 5 -6.10 -11.81 -2.34
C LEU A 5 -5.60 -12.71 -3.47
N LYS A 6 -6.30 -13.82 -3.73
CA LYS A 6 -6.02 -14.71 -4.88
C LYS A 6 -6.16 -14.00 -6.23
N LYS A 7 -7.10 -13.07 -6.38
CA LYS A 7 -7.27 -12.30 -7.61
C LYS A 7 -6.13 -11.29 -7.83
N MET A 8 -5.56 -10.75 -6.75
CA MET A 8 -4.46 -9.77 -6.80
C MET A 8 -3.13 -10.45 -7.15
N GLU A 9 -2.89 -11.61 -6.56
CA GLU A 9 -1.60 -12.28 -6.52
C GLU A 9 -1.33 -13.18 -7.73
N ARG A 10 -0.07 -13.18 -8.16
CA ARG A 10 0.60 -14.23 -8.91
C ARG A 10 1.77 -14.75 -8.07
N PHE A 11 1.51 -15.81 -7.34
CA PHE A 11 2.47 -16.41 -6.42
C PHE A 11 3.49 -17.25 -7.19
N ASN A 12 4.78 -16.98 -6.94
CA ASN A 12 5.91 -17.75 -7.46
C ASN A 12 7.10 -17.61 -6.51
N ALA A 13 7.04 -18.27 -5.36
CA ALA A 13 8.07 -18.22 -4.32
C ALA A 13 8.60 -19.64 -4.00
N PRO A 14 9.53 -20.18 -4.82
CA PRO A 14 9.97 -21.57 -4.72
C PRO A 14 10.77 -21.91 -3.45
N LEU A 15 11.29 -20.91 -2.73
CA LEU A 15 12.00 -21.14 -1.46
C LEU A 15 11.05 -21.36 -0.28
N VAL A 16 9.77 -20.99 -0.43
CA VAL A 16 8.77 -21.17 0.62
C VAL A 16 8.37 -22.64 0.68
N THR A 17 8.37 -23.22 1.87
CA THR A 17 7.97 -24.61 2.11
C THR A 17 6.61 -24.65 2.82
N ASN A 18 5.95 -25.81 2.82
CA ASN A 18 4.65 -26.01 3.48
C ASN A 18 3.52 -25.09 2.95
N ILE A 19 3.53 -24.79 1.65
CA ILE A 19 2.55 -23.91 1.00
C ILE A 19 1.19 -24.62 0.88
N ASP A 20 0.11 -23.96 1.33
CA ASP A 20 -1.27 -24.34 0.99
C ASP A 20 -1.67 -23.61 -0.30
N LEU A 21 -1.55 -24.30 -1.44
CA LEU A 21 -1.87 -23.72 -2.76
C LEU A 21 -3.31 -23.20 -2.88
N ASN A 22 -4.24 -23.63 -2.01
CA ASN A 22 -5.60 -23.11 -2.02
C ASN A 22 -5.70 -21.66 -1.55
N LEU A 23 -4.67 -21.16 -0.84
CA LEU A 23 -4.62 -19.80 -0.31
C LEU A 23 -4.06 -18.77 -1.31
N HIS A 24 -3.39 -19.22 -2.37
CA HIS A 24 -2.67 -18.33 -3.29
C HIS A 24 -3.36 -18.12 -4.63
N GLY A 25 -3.12 -16.94 -5.19
CA GLY A 25 -3.42 -16.61 -6.58
C GLY A 25 -2.26 -16.94 -7.50
N PHE A 26 -2.53 -17.31 -8.76
CA PHE A 26 -1.49 -17.62 -9.75
C PHE A 26 -1.62 -16.79 -11.03
N GLU A 27 -2.66 -15.98 -11.15
CA GLU A 27 -3.01 -15.27 -12.39
C GLU A 27 -3.10 -13.75 -12.19
N GLY A 28 -3.04 -13.28 -10.93
CA GLY A 28 -3.15 -11.88 -10.60
C GLY A 28 -2.03 -11.01 -11.21
N PRO A 29 -2.22 -9.69 -11.23
CA PRO A 29 -1.25 -8.78 -11.82
C PRO A 29 -0.01 -8.54 -10.94
N VAL A 30 -0.07 -8.84 -9.64
CA VAL A 30 1.01 -8.61 -8.67
C VAL A 30 1.79 -9.89 -8.43
N ASP A 31 3.03 -9.94 -8.89
CA ASP A 31 3.95 -11.03 -8.58
C ASP A 31 4.30 -11.01 -7.08
N ILE A 32 4.20 -12.17 -6.43
CA ILE A 32 4.69 -12.41 -5.07
C ILE A 32 5.74 -13.50 -5.17
N VAL A 33 7.00 -13.10 -5.01
CA VAL A 33 8.17 -13.91 -5.33
C VAL A 33 9.22 -13.83 -4.23
N ASN A 34 10.14 -14.78 -4.17
CA ASN A 34 11.38 -14.61 -3.41
C ASN A 34 12.30 -13.60 -4.12
N TYR A 35 13.23 -12.98 -3.38
CA TYR A 35 14.23 -12.09 -3.99
C TYR A 35 15.09 -12.83 -5.02
N ASP A 36 15.43 -12.15 -6.13
CA ASP A 36 16.31 -12.71 -7.18
C ASP A 36 17.72 -12.98 -6.63
N PHE A 37 18.19 -12.11 -5.74
CA PHE A 37 19.43 -12.28 -4.99
C PHE A 37 19.13 -12.50 -3.50
N SER A 38 19.83 -13.44 -2.88
CA SER A 38 19.75 -13.66 -1.44
C SER A 38 21.15 -13.78 -0.84
N SER A 39 21.42 -12.99 0.19
CA SER A 39 22.67 -13.14 0.94
C SER A 39 22.64 -14.43 1.75
N ILE A 40 23.83 -14.95 2.08
CA ILE A 40 23.96 -16.12 2.96
C ILE A 40 23.22 -15.93 4.29
N LEU A 41 23.15 -14.68 4.79
CA LEU A 41 22.43 -14.34 6.02
C LEU A 41 20.94 -14.71 5.98
N MET A 42 20.28 -14.61 4.82
CA MET A 42 18.87 -14.98 4.71
C MET A 42 18.69 -16.48 4.99
N LYS A 43 19.57 -17.31 4.41
CA LYS A 43 19.57 -18.75 4.63
C LYS A 43 19.95 -19.09 6.07
N THR A 44 21.03 -18.50 6.58
CA THR A 44 21.50 -18.69 7.96
C THR A 44 20.42 -18.35 8.98
N PHE A 45 19.61 -17.31 8.75
CA PHE A 45 18.53 -16.93 9.66
C PHE A 45 17.41 -17.98 9.71
N VAL A 46 17.04 -18.56 8.57
CA VAL A 46 16.03 -19.64 8.50
C VAL A 46 16.57 -20.92 9.13
N GLU A 47 17.83 -21.29 8.85
CA GLU A 47 18.52 -22.45 9.43
C GLU A 47 18.63 -22.34 10.96
N ALA A 48 18.97 -21.16 11.49
CA ALA A 48 19.01 -20.94 12.94
C ALA A 48 17.63 -21.16 13.60
N GLY A 49 16.53 -20.78 12.94
CA GLY A 49 15.18 -21.10 13.40
C GLY A 49 14.93 -22.61 13.47
N MET A 50 15.44 -23.36 12.49
CA MET A 50 15.35 -24.83 12.47
C MET A 50 16.16 -25.49 13.58
N GLU A 51 17.34 -24.96 13.91
CA GLU A 51 18.14 -25.44 15.06
C GLU A 51 17.41 -25.23 16.40
N LEU A 52 16.54 -24.22 16.48
CA LEU A 52 15.64 -24.00 17.62
C LEU A 52 14.38 -24.89 17.59
N GLY A 53 14.27 -25.80 16.63
CA GLY A 53 13.13 -26.71 16.47
C GLY A 53 11.91 -26.09 15.78
N LEU A 54 12.06 -24.94 15.12
CA LEU A 54 10.97 -24.26 14.41
C LEU A 54 10.98 -24.62 12.92
N THR A 55 9.82 -24.97 12.39
CA THR A 55 9.68 -25.29 10.96
C THR A 55 9.53 -24.01 10.14
N PRO A 56 10.18 -23.90 8.97
CA PRO A 56 9.90 -22.81 8.05
C PRO A 56 8.44 -22.80 7.59
N VAL A 57 7.86 -21.62 7.47
CA VAL A 57 6.43 -21.43 7.15
C VAL A 57 6.25 -20.58 5.90
N ASP A 58 5.06 -20.64 5.33
CA ASP A 58 4.58 -19.58 4.45
C ASP A 58 4.03 -18.41 5.30
N LEU A 59 4.63 -17.23 5.15
CA LEU A 59 4.22 -16.00 5.83
C LEU A 59 2.77 -15.60 5.51
N ASN A 60 2.25 -15.99 4.35
CA ASN A 60 0.89 -15.70 3.89
C ASN A 60 -0.05 -16.91 4.05
N GLY A 61 0.41 -17.96 4.72
CA GLY A 61 -0.31 -19.21 4.92
C GLY A 61 -1.26 -19.17 6.12
N ARG A 62 -1.74 -20.36 6.53
CA ARG A 62 -2.69 -20.49 7.66
C ARG A 62 -2.12 -20.06 9.00
N SER A 63 -0.82 -20.25 9.20
CA SER A 63 -0.12 -19.95 10.44
C SER A 63 1.21 -19.29 10.12
N PRO A 64 1.34 -17.97 10.31
CA PRO A 64 2.58 -17.25 10.03
C PRO A 64 3.61 -17.37 11.16
N ASN A 65 3.32 -18.11 12.24
CA ASN A 65 4.23 -18.29 13.36
C ASN A 65 5.38 -19.20 12.96
N GLY A 66 6.54 -18.62 12.65
CA GLY A 66 7.75 -19.35 12.30
C GLY A 66 8.78 -18.46 11.62
N PHE A 67 9.68 -19.11 10.89
CA PHE A 67 10.72 -18.47 10.09
C PHE A 67 10.40 -18.68 8.61
N SER A 68 10.72 -17.73 7.74
CA SER A 68 10.48 -17.88 6.31
C SER A 68 11.51 -17.13 5.52
N TYR A 69 11.74 -17.60 4.29
CA TYR A 69 12.35 -16.77 3.27
C TYR A 69 11.42 -15.60 2.94
N MET A 70 12.00 -14.42 2.80
CA MET A 70 11.24 -13.21 2.52
C MET A 70 10.62 -13.28 1.12
N GLN A 71 9.40 -12.77 1.03
CA GLN A 71 8.64 -12.59 -0.21
C GLN A 71 8.54 -11.09 -0.50
N THR A 72 8.55 -10.73 -1.78
CA THR A 72 8.51 -9.36 -2.26
C THR A 72 7.68 -9.27 -3.53
N ASN A 73 7.17 -8.07 -3.81
CA ASN A 73 6.51 -7.74 -5.06
C ASN A 73 7.47 -7.05 -6.04
N HIS A 74 8.16 -7.83 -6.86
CA HIS A 74 8.98 -7.34 -7.96
C HIS A 74 8.78 -8.20 -9.21
N ARG A 75 9.15 -7.63 -10.35
CA ARG A 75 9.18 -8.31 -11.65
C ARG A 75 10.40 -7.83 -12.42
N ASN A 76 11.24 -8.76 -12.88
CA ASN A 76 12.48 -8.48 -13.61
C ASN A 76 13.40 -7.50 -12.86
N GLY A 77 13.73 -7.79 -11.59
CA GLY A 77 14.58 -6.95 -10.74
C GLY A 77 14.00 -5.57 -10.36
N LYS A 78 12.75 -5.25 -10.74
CA LYS A 78 12.12 -3.95 -10.47
C LYS A 78 10.93 -4.09 -9.55
N ARG A 79 10.81 -3.19 -8.58
CA ARG A 79 9.64 -3.08 -7.69
C ARG A 79 8.35 -3.02 -8.51
N LEU A 80 7.42 -3.89 -8.19
CA LEU A 80 6.11 -3.97 -8.81
C LEU A 80 5.08 -3.21 -7.98
N THR A 81 4.88 -1.92 -8.30
CA THR A 81 3.93 -1.05 -7.62
C THR A 81 2.49 -1.28 -8.09
N SER A 82 1.50 -0.77 -7.34
CA SER A 82 0.10 -0.75 -7.78
C SER A 82 -0.09 -0.02 -9.11
N ASN A 83 0.67 1.06 -9.36
CA ASN A 83 0.69 1.74 -10.65
C ASN A 83 1.16 0.81 -11.77
N SER A 84 2.32 0.16 -11.60
CA SER A 84 2.88 -0.72 -12.63
C SER A 84 2.02 -1.97 -12.86
N ALA A 85 1.38 -2.51 -11.82
CA ALA A 85 0.56 -3.72 -11.89
C ALA A 85 -0.86 -3.45 -12.43
N TYR A 86 -1.49 -2.33 -12.05
CA TYR A 86 -2.91 -2.09 -12.35
C TYR A 86 -3.17 -0.91 -13.27
N LEU A 87 -2.44 0.20 -13.13
CA LEU A 87 -2.76 1.45 -13.84
C LEU A 87 -2.06 1.55 -15.19
N ASN A 88 -0.74 1.33 -15.21
CA ASN A 88 0.08 1.43 -16.42
C ASN A 88 -0.37 0.46 -17.54
N PRO A 89 -0.77 -0.80 -17.27
CA PRO A 89 -1.23 -1.71 -18.33
C PRO A 89 -2.52 -1.28 -19.02
N VAL A 90 -3.29 -0.37 -18.42
CA VAL A 90 -4.60 0.06 -18.92
C VAL A 90 -4.68 1.57 -19.15
N LYS A 91 -3.55 2.27 -19.09
CA LYS A 91 -3.47 3.74 -19.17
C LYS A 91 -4.04 4.33 -20.46
N ASP A 92 -4.04 3.55 -21.54
CA ASP A 92 -4.50 3.98 -22.87
C ASP A 92 -6.02 3.79 -23.06
N ARG A 93 -6.73 3.30 -22.03
CA ARG A 93 -8.19 3.21 -22.06
C ARG A 93 -8.79 4.61 -22.10
N LYS A 94 -9.58 4.90 -23.14
CA LYS A 94 -10.21 6.22 -23.37
C LYS A 94 -11.18 6.67 -22.25
N ASN A 95 -11.64 5.74 -21.41
CA ASN A 95 -12.52 6.01 -20.28
C ASN A 95 -11.78 6.12 -18.94
N LEU A 96 -10.44 6.13 -18.94
CA LEU A 96 -9.61 6.30 -17.75
C LEU A 96 -8.80 7.60 -17.89
N PHE A 97 -8.93 8.46 -16.89
CA PHE A 97 -8.21 9.73 -16.84
C PHE A 97 -7.37 9.78 -15.57
N VAL A 98 -6.08 10.08 -15.73
CA VAL A 98 -5.13 10.22 -14.62
C VAL A 98 -4.56 11.62 -14.66
N THR A 99 -4.65 12.33 -13.54
CA THR A 99 -4.04 13.65 -13.38
C THR A 99 -3.01 13.60 -12.26
N LEU A 100 -1.78 13.99 -12.58
CA LEU A 100 -0.69 14.12 -11.62
C LEU A 100 -0.70 15.52 -11.01
N HIS A 101 0.09 15.71 -9.94
CA HIS A 101 0.24 17.00 -9.26
C HIS A 101 -1.12 17.66 -8.89
N SER A 102 -2.08 16.80 -8.52
CA SER A 102 -3.48 17.17 -8.28
C SER A 102 -3.84 16.76 -6.86
N ARG A 103 -3.78 17.72 -5.93
CA ARG A 103 -4.04 17.47 -4.50
C ARG A 103 -5.48 17.83 -4.16
N VAL A 104 -6.29 16.83 -3.83
CA VAL A 104 -7.67 17.03 -3.39
C VAL A 104 -7.69 17.79 -2.06
N ASN A 105 -8.47 18.87 -2.01
CA ASN A 105 -8.68 19.68 -0.81
C ASN A 105 -9.90 19.17 -0.03
N LYS A 106 -11.03 18.98 -0.74
CA LYS A 106 -12.30 18.52 -0.17
C LYS A 106 -13.16 17.78 -1.20
N VAL A 107 -14.08 16.97 -0.69
CA VAL A 107 -15.21 16.41 -1.42
C VAL A 107 -16.34 17.44 -1.41
N LEU A 108 -17.02 17.58 -2.53
CA LEU A 108 -18.20 18.42 -2.66
C LEU A 108 -19.43 17.58 -2.34
N ILE A 109 -20.18 17.99 -1.32
CA ILE A 109 -21.29 17.23 -0.75
C ILE A 109 -22.49 18.16 -0.59
N ASP A 110 -23.64 17.71 -1.06
CA ASP A 110 -24.89 18.43 -0.85
C ASP A 110 -25.32 18.30 0.64
N PRO A 111 -25.50 19.40 1.37
CA PRO A 111 -25.74 19.36 2.82
C PRO A 111 -27.10 18.78 3.20
N ASN A 112 -28.07 18.77 2.28
CA ASN A 112 -29.43 18.30 2.55
C ASN A 112 -29.55 16.79 2.30
N THR A 113 -29.07 16.35 1.14
CA THR A 113 -29.13 14.95 0.71
C THR A 113 -27.95 14.12 1.21
N LYS A 114 -26.86 14.78 1.64
CA LYS A 114 -25.57 14.17 2.00
C LYS A 114 -24.92 13.40 0.84
N THR A 115 -25.28 13.74 -0.40
CA THR A 115 -24.75 13.10 -1.60
C THR A 115 -23.46 13.78 -2.05
N ALA A 116 -22.38 13.02 -2.19
CA ALA A 116 -21.14 13.50 -2.80
C ALA A 116 -21.29 13.61 -4.31
N TYR A 117 -20.97 14.77 -4.88
CA TYR A 117 -21.16 15.07 -6.30
C TYR A 117 -19.88 15.51 -7.02
N GLY A 118 -18.74 15.54 -6.32
CA GLY A 118 -17.46 15.87 -6.93
C GLY A 118 -16.35 16.09 -5.93
N VAL A 119 -15.23 16.59 -6.42
CA VAL A 119 -14.07 17.00 -5.62
C VAL A 119 -13.54 18.33 -6.11
N GLU A 120 -12.98 19.10 -5.17
CA GLU A 120 -12.17 20.27 -5.45
C GLU A 120 -10.71 19.95 -5.15
N PHE A 121 -9.81 20.26 -6.07
CA PHE A 121 -8.39 19.98 -5.93
C PHE A 121 -7.52 21.11 -6.47
N GLU A 122 -6.33 21.25 -5.88
CA GLU A 122 -5.28 22.10 -6.45
C GLU A 122 -4.50 21.33 -7.49
N LYS A 123 -4.44 21.86 -8.70
CA LYS A 123 -3.56 21.38 -9.76
C LYS A 123 -2.34 22.29 -9.87
N SER A 124 -1.16 21.72 -9.62
CA SER A 124 0.10 22.41 -9.83
C SER A 124 0.73 21.99 -11.16
N SER A 125 1.10 22.96 -11.98
CA SER A 125 1.90 22.75 -13.19
C SER A 125 3.36 23.12 -13.00
N SER A 126 3.69 23.85 -11.93
CA SER A 126 5.04 24.28 -11.55
C SER A 126 5.09 24.64 -10.07
N LEU A 127 6.31 24.81 -9.51
CA LEU A 127 6.50 25.21 -8.11
C LEU A 127 5.74 26.48 -7.70
N PHE A 128 5.45 27.38 -8.64
CA PHE A 128 4.91 28.72 -8.39
C PHE A 128 3.47 28.91 -8.90
N SER A 129 2.83 27.86 -9.43
CA SER A 129 1.47 27.96 -9.96
C SER A 129 0.61 26.79 -9.50
N ALA A 130 -0.44 27.11 -8.75
CA ALA A 130 -1.52 26.20 -8.39
C ALA A 130 -2.85 26.81 -8.86
N LYS A 131 -3.71 25.96 -9.44
CA LYS A 131 -5.07 26.33 -9.83
C LYS A 131 -6.05 25.39 -9.18
N THR A 132 -7.06 25.96 -8.52
CA THR A 132 -8.21 25.21 -8.02
C THR A 132 -9.07 24.74 -9.19
N ILE A 133 -9.37 23.44 -9.22
CA ILE A 133 -10.20 22.79 -10.23
C ILE A 133 -11.27 21.96 -9.52
N THR A 134 -12.48 22.00 -10.07
CA THR A 134 -13.59 21.14 -9.68
C THR A 134 -13.76 20.01 -10.69
N ALA A 135 -13.82 18.77 -10.21
CA ALA A 135 -14.21 17.61 -10.99
C ALA A 135 -15.51 17.03 -10.43
N LEU A 136 -16.55 16.96 -11.27
CA LEU A 136 -17.86 16.43 -10.89
C LEU A 136 -17.92 14.92 -11.12
N ALA A 137 -18.66 14.23 -10.25
CA ALA A 137 -18.90 12.80 -10.33
C ALA A 137 -20.40 12.53 -10.45
N THR A 138 -20.79 11.70 -11.41
CA THR A 138 -22.20 11.33 -11.65
C THR A 138 -22.66 10.11 -10.85
N LYS A 139 -21.72 9.36 -10.28
CA LYS A 139 -22.01 8.15 -9.50
C LYS A 139 -21.46 8.26 -8.08
N GLU A 140 -20.14 8.24 -7.95
CA GLU A 140 -19.48 8.10 -6.67
C GLU A 140 -18.16 8.86 -6.63
N VAL A 141 -17.74 9.24 -5.42
CA VAL A 141 -16.40 9.72 -5.11
C VAL A 141 -15.74 8.71 -4.17
N ILE A 142 -14.63 8.11 -4.61
CA ILE A 142 -13.89 7.11 -3.82
C ILE A 142 -12.63 7.76 -3.26
N LEU A 143 -12.54 7.87 -1.93
CA LEU A 143 -11.36 8.39 -1.25
C LEU A 143 -10.33 7.29 -0.98
N SER A 144 -9.20 7.36 -1.67
CA SER A 144 -8.06 6.43 -1.53
C SER A 144 -6.77 7.17 -1.15
N ALA A 145 -6.86 8.22 -0.33
CA ALA A 145 -5.74 9.08 0.05
C ALA A 145 -4.94 8.56 1.28
N GLY A 146 -5.11 7.28 1.62
CA GLY A 146 -4.44 6.62 2.74
C GLY A 146 -4.98 7.01 4.12
N PRO A 147 -4.45 6.37 5.19
CA PRO A 147 -4.96 6.52 6.55
C PRO A 147 -4.80 7.92 7.14
N LEU A 148 -3.92 8.76 6.57
CA LEU A 148 -3.72 10.15 6.98
C LEU A 148 -4.44 11.14 6.07
N GLY A 149 -4.39 10.92 4.75
CA GLY A 149 -4.97 11.85 3.77
C GLY A 149 -6.50 11.78 3.72
N SER A 150 -7.08 10.57 3.73
CA SER A 150 -8.53 10.38 3.67
C SER A 150 -9.29 11.05 4.84
N PRO A 151 -8.92 10.85 6.12
CA PRO A 151 -9.61 11.53 7.21
C PRO A 151 -9.44 13.05 7.16
N LYS A 152 -8.27 13.56 6.74
CA LYS A 152 -8.07 15.00 6.54
C LYS A 152 -9.03 15.56 5.49
N ILE A 153 -9.14 14.92 4.33
CA ILE A 153 -10.06 15.35 3.27
C ILE A 153 -11.51 15.31 3.77
N LEU A 154 -11.92 14.25 4.45
CA LEU A 154 -13.28 14.14 5.02
C LEU A 154 -13.57 15.29 6.00
N MET A 155 -12.65 15.59 6.92
CA MET A 155 -12.81 16.69 7.87
C MET A 155 -12.91 18.04 7.16
N LEU A 156 -12.04 18.31 6.16
CA LEU A 156 -12.13 19.51 5.31
C LEU A 156 -13.42 19.58 4.46
N SER A 157 -14.13 18.45 4.32
CA SER A 157 -15.42 18.34 3.64
C SER A 157 -16.61 18.43 4.59
N GLY A 158 -16.38 18.71 5.88
CA GLY A 158 -17.43 18.80 6.89
C GLY A 158 -17.86 17.45 7.51
N ILE A 159 -17.10 16.37 7.29
CA ILE A 159 -17.37 15.06 7.89
C ILE A 159 -16.28 14.76 8.94
N GLY A 160 -16.63 14.83 10.21
CA GLY A 160 -15.68 14.66 11.31
C GLY A 160 -16.23 15.06 12.67
N PRO A 161 -15.40 15.08 13.73
CA PRO A 161 -15.85 15.44 15.07
C PRO A 161 -16.37 16.88 15.11
N ALA A 162 -17.64 17.08 15.45
CA ALA A 162 -18.31 18.38 15.31
C ALA A 162 -17.59 19.55 16.00
N GLU A 163 -17.13 19.35 17.24
CA GLU A 163 -16.38 20.36 18.00
C GLU A 163 -15.10 20.78 17.28
N HIS A 164 -14.33 19.80 16.79
CA HIS A 164 -13.09 20.07 16.07
C HIS A 164 -13.32 20.78 14.73
N LEU A 165 -14.39 20.43 14.01
CA LEU A 165 -14.76 21.12 12.77
C LEU A 165 -15.18 22.57 13.05
N GLN A 166 -15.91 22.80 14.13
CA GLN A 166 -16.32 24.13 14.56
C GLN A 166 -15.12 25.00 14.95
N GLU A 167 -14.14 24.47 15.68
CA GLU A 167 -12.88 25.16 16.02
C GLU A 167 -12.13 25.68 14.78
N LEU A 168 -12.23 24.94 13.67
CA LEU A 168 -11.57 25.25 12.40
C LEU A 168 -12.47 26.00 11.41
N ASN A 169 -13.66 26.45 11.84
CA ASN A 169 -14.66 27.12 11.00
C ASN A 169 -15.05 26.31 9.75
N VAL A 170 -15.11 24.98 9.86
CA VAL A 170 -15.58 24.10 8.80
C VAL A 170 -17.07 23.79 9.03
N ASN A 171 -17.90 24.04 8.03
CA ASN A 171 -19.33 23.72 8.09
C ASN A 171 -19.55 22.22 8.30
N LEU A 172 -20.32 21.88 9.32
CA LEU A 172 -20.65 20.49 9.65
C LEU A 172 -21.67 19.92 8.65
N ILE A 173 -21.28 18.84 7.97
CA ILE A 173 -22.17 18.00 7.15
C ILE A 173 -22.59 16.76 7.93
N GLN A 174 -21.63 16.12 8.62
CA GLN A 174 -21.89 14.91 9.41
C GLN A 174 -20.92 14.84 10.58
N ASN A 175 -21.46 14.76 11.80
CA ASN A 175 -20.66 14.44 12.98
C ASN A 175 -20.26 12.97 12.95
N ALA A 176 -18.97 12.67 12.96
CA ALA A 176 -18.42 11.31 12.93
C ALA A 176 -17.00 11.28 13.53
N PRO A 177 -16.54 10.15 14.10
CA PRO A 177 -15.22 10.04 14.75
C PRO A 177 -14.05 9.92 13.74
N VAL A 178 -14.06 10.74 12.69
CA VAL A 178 -13.02 10.75 11.64
C VAL A 178 -11.67 11.13 12.23
N GLY A 179 -10.61 10.46 11.79
CA GLY A 179 -9.24 10.71 12.24
C GLY A 179 -8.88 10.09 13.60
N LYS A 180 -9.80 9.35 14.23
CA LYS A 180 -9.52 8.56 15.43
C LYS A 180 -9.09 7.14 15.06
N ASN A 181 -8.60 6.39 16.05
CA ASN A 181 -8.20 4.98 15.92
C ASN A 181 -7.07 4.75 14.89
N LEU A 182 -6.09 5.67 14.83
CA LEU A 182 -4.87 5.45 14.06
C LEU A 182 -4.07 4.31 14.73
N MET A 183 -3.78 3.28 13.95
CA MET A 183 -2.94 2.17 14.36
C MET A 183 -1.75 2.11 13.41
N ASP A 184 -0.56 1.91 13.98
CA ASP A 184 0.66 1.66 13.24
C ASP A 184 1.52 0.66 14.02
N HIS A 185 2.44 0.00 13.33
CA HIS A 185 3.41 -0.88 13.98
C HIS A 185 4.63 -0.06 14.38
N ALA A 186 4.95 -0.03 15.67
CA ALA A 186 6.20 0.57 16.14
C ALA A 186 7.38 -0.20 15.54
N GLY A 187 8.08 0.43 14.60
CA GLY A 187 9.28 -0.13 13.98
C GLY A 187 10.44 -0.15 14.98
N TYR A 188 11.08 -1.31 15.14
CA TYR A 188 12.32 -1.45 15.92
C TYR A 188 13.50 -1.67 14.97
N ILE A 189 14.39 -0.68 14.86
CA ILE A 189 15.49 -0.67 13.87
C ILE A 189 16.84 -1.10 14.50
N SER A 190 16.86 -1.55 15.77
CA SER A 190 18.09 -1.59 16.57
C SER A 190 18.48 -2.95 17.14
N MET A 191 18.51 -4.00 16.32
CA MET A 191 19.40 -5.15 16.57
C MET A 191 20.49 -5.17 15.50
N ARG A 192 21.72 -4.84 15.90
CA ARG A 192 22.89 -4.89 15.03
C ARG A 192 23.87 -5.87 15.63
N TYR A 193 24.33 -6.79 14.81
CA TYR A 193 25.35 -7.76 15.18
C TYR A 193 26.57 -7.56 14.29
N LYS A 194 27.75 -7.67 14.88
CA LYS A 194 29.00 -7.74 14.11
C LYS A 194 29.13 -9.16 13.56
N VAL A 195 29.43 -9.26 12.27
CA VAL A 195 29.79 -10.51 11.60
C VAL A 195 31.30 -10.53 11.37
N ASP A 196 31.89 -11.71 11.37
CA ASP A 196 33.32 -11.97 11.20
C ASP A 196 33.77 -12.07 9.73
N GLN A 197 32.81 -12.01 8.81
CA GLN A 197 33.00 -12.03 7.36
C GLN A 197 32.46 -10.75 6.73
N ASP A 198 32.96 -10.37 5.56
CA ASP A 198 32.37 -9.30 4.75
C ASP A 198 31.15 -9.84 4.01
N ILE A 199 30.00 -9.83 4.69
CA ILE A 199 28.73 -10.40 4.17
C ILE A 199 27.83 -9.33 3.53
N GLY A 200 28.45 -8.31 2.95
CA GLY A 200 27.79 -7.14 2.36
C GLY A 200 27.54 -7.27 0.86
N PHE A 201 26.83 -6.29 0.30
CA PHE A 201 26.62 -6.19 -1.14
C PHE A 201 27.86 -5.59 -1.82
N GLY A 202 28.45 -6.32 -2.76
CA GLY A 202 29.34 -5.71 -3.76
C GLY A 202 28.51 -5.09 -4.88
N LEU A 203 28.86 -3.89 -5.38
CA LEU A 203 28.19 -3.29 -6.55
C LEU A 203 28.18 -4.24 -7.75
N GLN A 204 29.18 -5.12 -7.87
CA GLN A 204 29.31 -6.10 -8.95
C GLN A 204 28.22 -7.19 -8.90
N GLU A 205 27.69 -7.51 -7.72
CA GLU A 205 26.66 -8.55 -7.53
C GLU A 205 25.24 -8.03 -7.80
N ILE A 206 25.07 -6.70 -7.85
CA ILE A 206 23.79 -6.03 -8.12
C ILE A 206 23.51 -5.88 -9.63
N PHE A 207 24.56 -5.81 -10.45
CA PHE A 207 24.47 -5.49 -11.88
C PHE A 207 24.81 -6.66 -12.84
N ASN A 208 25.13 -7.83 -12.30
CA ASN A 208 25.31 -9.08 -13.06
C ASN A 208 24.05 -9.94 -12.98
#